data_AF-F8C6A5-F1
#
_entry.id   AF-F8C6A5-F1
#
_cell.length_a   1.000
_cell.length_b   1.000
_cell.length_c   1.000
_cell.angle_alpha   90.00
_cell.angle_beta   90.00
_cell.angle_gamma   90.00
#
_symmetry.space_group_name_H-M   'P 1'
#
loop_
_entity.id
_entity.type
_entity.pdbx_description
1 polymer ?
#
loop_
_entity_poly.entity_id
_entity_poly.type
_entity_poly.pdbx_seq_one_letter_code
_entity_poly.pdbx_strand_id
1 'polypeptide(L)'
;MATRTEHLPLDFELYLPECWPNDEARRREGRIPAEVAFQTKPQLALRMIERAVADGVAPGVLLADSAYGNSSDFRARLRALGLHYAVAVSAPAGVRLLDAKGRP
;
A
#
# COMPACT_ATOMS: atom_id res chain seq x y z
N MET A 1 3.51 12.75 4.78
CA MET A 1 4.21 13.67 3.86
C MET A 1 5.56 14.02 4.44
N ALA A 2 6.58 14.12 3.60
CA ALA A 2 7.92 14.47 4.01
C ALA A 2 8.47 15.56 3.10
N THR A 3 9.07 16.58 3.69
CA THR A 3 9.93 17.54 3.00
C THR A 3 11.38 17.22 3.37
N ARG A 4 12.31 18.13 3.07
CA ARG A 4 13.70 18.03 3.53
C ARG A 4 13.82 18.14 5.05
N THR A 5 12.90 18.86 5.71
CA THR A 5 13.03 19.30 7.11
C THR A 5 11.89 18.86 8.00
N GLU A 6 10.73 18.53 7.44
CA GLU A 6 9.56 18.09 8.18
C GLU A 6 9.05 16.72 7.72
N HIS A 7 8.49 15.97 8.67
CA HIS A 7 7.77 14.73 8.42
C HIS A 7 6.47 14.76 9.21
N LEU A 8 5.34 14.65 8.50
CA LEU A 8 4.02 14.64 9.11
C LEU A 8 3.27 13.37 8.67
N PRO A 9 2.74 12.57 9.61
CA PRO A 9 1.81 11.51 9.27
C PRO A 9 0.53 12.09 8.66
N LEU A 10 0.06 11.49 7.56
CA LEU A 10 -1.16 11.94 6.89
C LEU A 10 -2.37 11.08 7.25
N ASP A 11 -2.15 9.77 7.37
CA ASP A 11 -3.22 8.79 7.47
C ASP A 11 -2.69 7.53 8.18
N PHE A 12 -3.60 6.75 8.76
CA PHE A 12 -3.31 5.50 9.44
C PHE A 12 -4.47 4.51 9.27
N GLU A 13 -4.12 3.24 9.17
CA GLU A 13 -5.09 2.14 9.10
C GLU A 13 -4.64 1.00 10.00
N LEU A 14 -5.61 0.34 10.63
CA LEU A 14 -5.35 -0.83 11.46
C LEU A 14 -5.07 -2.05 10.58
N TYR A 15 -3.88 -2.63 10.70
CA TYR A 15 -3.59 -3.96 10.16
C TYR A 15 -3.93 -5.03 11.19
N LEU A 16 -4.88 -5.90 10.84
CA LEU A 16 -5.21 -7.09 11.62
C LEU A 16 -4.71 -8.34 10.89
N PRO A 17 -4.00 -9.26 11.56
CA PRO A 17 -3.66 -10.56 10.98
C PRO A 17 -4.94 -11.33 10.60
N GLU A 18 -4.89 -12.12 9.53
CA GLU A 18 -6.05 -12.83 8.97
C GLU A 18 -6.76 -13.74 9.97
N CYS A 19 -6.05 -14.30 10.95
CA CYS A 19 -6.64 -15.16 11.96
C CYS A 19 -7.54 -14.42 12.97
N TRP A 20 -7.43 -13.09 13.09
CA TRP A 20 -8.19 -12.31 14.07
C TRP A 20 -9.66 -12.11 13.70
N PRO A 21 -10.02 -11.62 12.50
CA PRO A 21 -11.43 -11.46 12.13
C PRO A 21 -12.19 -12.79 12.09
N ASN A 22 -11.48 -13.91 11.93
CA ASN A 22 -12.03 -15.27 11.88
C ASN A 22 -12.10 -15.96 13.26
N ASP A 23 -11.59 -15.34 14.33
CA ASP A 23 -11.65 -15.86 15.71
C ASP A 23 -12.62 -14.99 16.52
N GLU A 24 -13.86 -15.47 16.70
CA GLU A 24 -14.92 -14.72 17.39
C GLU A 24 -14.53 -14.30 18.82
N ALA A 25 -13.78 -15.15 19.53
CA ALA A 25 -13.37 -14.87 20.90
C ALA A 25 -12.36 -13.71 20.92
N ARG A 26 -11.31 -13.78 20.08
CA ARG A 26 -10.34 -12.68 19.93
C ARG A 26 -10.99 -11.41 19.41
N ARG A 27 -11.91 -11.53 18.46
CA ARG A 27 -12.64 -10.40 17.88
C ARG A 27 -13.43 -9.65 18.95
N ARG A 28 -14.18 -10.40 19.78
CA ARG A 28 -14.95 -9.84 20.88
C ARG A 28 -14.06 -9.21 21.95
N GLU A 29 -12.96 -9.88 22.31
CA GLU A 29 -11.99 -9.36 23.28
C GLU A 29 -11.33 -8.05 22.79
N GLY A 30 -10.89 -8.03 21.53
CA GLY A 30 -10.30 -6.86 20.88
C GLY A 30 -11.31 -5.80 20.45
N ARG A 31 -12.62 -6.01 20.70
CA ARG A 31 -13.72 -5.12 20.30
C ARG A 31 -13.70 -4.74 18.81
N ILE A 32 -13.38 -5.70 17.95
CA ILE A 32 -13.26 -5.50 16.50
C ILE A 32 -14.65 -5.56 15.84
N PRO A 33 -15.14 -4.46 15.22
CA PRO A 33 -16.47 -4.41 14.59
C PRO A 33 -16.64 -5.47 13.50
N ALA A 34 -17.83 -6.06 13.33
CA ALA A 34 -18.13 -7.21 12.46
C ALA A 34 -17.80 -7.00 10.97
N GLU A 35 -17.84 -5.75 10.52
CA GLU A 35 -17.51 -5.32 9.16
C GLU A 35 -16.01 -5.34 8.85
N VAL A 36 -15.15 -5.40 9.87
CA VAL A 36 -13.70 -5.44 9.67
C VAL A 36 -13.28 -6.83 9.19
N ALA A 37 -12.98 -6.92 7.90
CA ALA A 37 -12.38 -8.11 7.27
C ALA A 37 -10.85 -7.99 7.19
N PHE A 38 -10.19 -9.12 6.94
CA PHE A 38 -8.76 -9.13 6.66
C PHE A 38 -8.44 -8.29 5.42
N GLN A 39 -7.40 -7.46 5.53
CA GLN A 39 -6.81 -6.73 4.42
C GLN A 39 -5.29 -6.83 4.51
N THR A 40 -4.66 -7.09 3.38
CA THR A 40 -3.20 -7.09 3.30
C THR A 40 -2.66 -5.66 3.46
N LYS A 41 -1.41 -5.54 3.93
CA LYS A 41 -0.76 -4.21 4.05
C LYS A 41 -0.75 -3.41 2.74
N PRO A 42 -0.46 -4.00 1.56
CA PRO A 42 -0.54 -3.27 0.30
C PRO A 42 -1.95 -2.77 -0.03
N GLN A 43 -3.01 -3.53 0.28
CA GLN A 43 -4.38 -3.07 0.08
C GLN A 43 -4.71 -1.87 0.98
N LEU A 44 -4.35 -1.93 2.26
CA LEU A 44 -4.53 -0.82 3.19
C LEU A 44 -3.77 0.42 2.75
N ALA A 45 -2.50 0.26 2.33
CA ALA A 45 -1.69 1.36 1.84
C ALA A 45 -2.27 2.00 0.58
N LEU A 46 -2.70 1.21 -0.42
CA LEU A 46 -3.34 1.75 -1.63
C LEU A 46 -4.58 2.56 -1.29
N ARG A 47 -5.43 2.08 -0.38
CA ARG A 47 -6.62 2.82 0.04
C ARG A 47 -6.28 4.17 0.69
N MET A 48 -5.26 4.22 1.55
CA MET A 48 -4.76 5.49 2.11
C MET A 48 -4.22 6.43 1.03
N ILE A 49 -3.48 5.88 0.05
CA ILE A 49 -2.92 6.66 -1.07
C ILE A 49 -4.04 7.20 -1.96
N GLU A 50 -5.04 6.38 -2.30
CA GLU A 50 -6.19 6.78 -3.10
C GLU A 50 -6.99 7.89 -2.42
N ARG A 51 -7.18 7.84 -1.09
CA ARG A 51 -7.77 8.94 -0.32
C ARG A 51 -6.94 10.21 -0.41
N ALA A 52 -5.63 10.13 -0.15
CA ALA A 52 -4.75 11.29 -0.23
C ALA A 52 -4.76 11.95 -1.62
N VAL A 53 -4.80 11.14 -2.68
CA VAL A 53 -4.93 11.63 -4.06
C VAL A 53 -6.29 12.31 -4.28
N ALA A 54 -7.38 11.69 -3.84
CA ALA A 54 -8.73 12.26 -3.94
C ALA A 54 -8.88 13.58 -3.17
N ASP A 55 -8.22 13.70 -2.02
CA ASP A 55 -8.19 14.90 -1.18
C ASP A 55 -7.26 16.00 -1.73
N GLY A 56 -6.58 15.76 -2.86
CA GLY A 56 -5.70 16.74 -3.49
C GLY A 56 -4.39 16.98 -2.75
N VAL A 57 -3.94 16.03 -1.93
CA VAL A 57 -2.62 16.11 -1.28
C VAL A 57 -1.54 16.25 -2.36
N ALA A 58 -0.66 17.24 -2.19
CA ALA A 58 0.36 17.56 -3.17
C ALA A 58 1.21 16.32 -3.53
N PRO A 59 1.29 15.95 -4.81
CA PRO A 59 2.00 14.75 -5.22
C PRO A 59 3.52 14.92 -5.07
N GLY A 60 4.18 13.85 -4.65
CA GLY A 60 5.62 13.70 -4.58
C GLY A 60 6.05 12.30 -5.03
N VAL A 61 7.31 11.93 -4.82
CA VAL A 61 7.75 10.55 -5.08
C VAL A 61 7.30 9.66 -3.93
N LEU A 62 6.49 8.66 -4.23
CA LEU A 62 6.08 7.66 -3.26
C LEU A 62 7.21 6.69 -2.98
N LEU A 63 7.55 6.52 -1.70
CA LEU A 63 8.56 5.58 -1.22
C LEU A 63 7.89 4.47 -0.41
N ALA A 64 8.32 3.23 -0.64
CA ALA A 64 7.89 2.09 0.16
C ALA A 64 8.95 0.97 0.15
N ASP A 65 8.98 0.18 1.22
CA ASP A 65 9.85 -0.98 1.32
C ASP A 65 9.39 -2.15 0.41
N SER A 66 10.14 -3.25 0.44
CA SER A 66 9.91 -4.41 -0.43
C SER A 66 8.66 -5.21 -0.10
N ALA A 67 8.09 -5.11 1.11
CA ALA A 67 6.82 -5.74 1.42
C ALA A 67 5.68 -5.17 0.57
N TYR A 68 5.77 -3.90 0.17
CA TYR A 68 4.86 -3.28 -0.79
C TYR A 68 5.38 -3.41 -2.21
N GLY A 69 6.66 -3.12 -2.42
CA GLY A 69 7.23 -3.03 -3.74
C GLY A 69 7.32 -4.37 -4.46
N ASN A 70 7.26 -5.52 -3.79
CA ASN A 70 7.15 -6.83 -4.45
C ASN A 70 5.79 -7.05 -5.14
N SER A 71 4.71 -6.41 -4.67
CA SER A 71 3.38 -6.53 -5.29
C SER A 71 3.35 -5.81 -6.65
N SER A 72 3.16 -6.58 -7.73
CA SER A 72 2.97 -6.01 -9.08
C SER A 72 1.76 -5.09 -9.15
N ASP A 73 0.69 -5.49 -8.47
CA ASP A 73 -0.59 -4.78 -8.46
C ASP A 73 -0.45 -3.44 -7.73
N PHE A 74 0.28 -3.43 -6.60
CA PHE A 74 0.63 -2.18 -5.92
C PHE A 74 1.32 -1.21 -6.87
N ARG A 75 2.40 -1.64 -7.53
CA ARG A 75 3.13 -0.80 -8.50
C ARG A 75 2.26 -0.38 -9.69
N ALA A 76 1.38 -1.26 -10.18
CA ALA A 76 0.46 -0.95 -11.28
C ALA A 76 -0.56 0.11 -10.90
N ARG A 77 -1.13 0.05 -9.69
CA ARG A 77 -2.07 1.06 -9.19
C ARG A 77 -1.41 2.41 -8.98
N LEU A 78 -0.18 2.47 -8.47
CA LEU A 78 0.57 3.74 -8.40
C LEU A 78 0.72 4.40 -9.78
N ARG A 79 1.05 3.60 -10.82
CA ARG A 79 1.10 4.11 -12.21
C ARG A 79 -0.26 4.59 -12.70
N ALA A 80 -1.32 3.85 -12.43
CA ALA A 80 -2.68 4.22 -12.81
C ALA A 80 -3.16 5.52 -12.14
N LEU A 81 -2.68 5.80 -10.92
CA LEU A 81 -2.91 7.06 -10.21
C LEU A 81 -1.99 8.20 -10.69
N GLY A 82 -1.12 7.96 -11.67
CA GLY A 82 -0.18 8.96 -12.19
C GLY A 82 0.95 9.33 -11.22
N LEU A 83 1.21 8.50 -10.20
CA LEU A 83 2.22 8.78 -9.18
C LEU A 83 3.62 8.32 -9.62
N HIS A 84 4.61 9.16 -9.41
CA HIS A 84 6.01 8.75 -9.42
C HIS A 84 6.32 7.96 -8.14
N TYR A 85 7.09 6.87 -8.25
CA TYR A 85 7.45 6.06 -7.09
C TYR A 85 8.87 5.49 -7.20
N ALA A 86 9.48 5.28 -6.04
CA ALA A 86 10.69 4.48 -5.87
C ALA A 86 10.43 3.50 -4.71
N VAL A 87 10.15 2.25 -5.06
CA VAL A 87 9.85 1.19 -4.09
C VAL A 87 10.92 0.11 -4.16
N ALA A 88 11.33 -0.39 -3.01
CA ALA A 88 12.29 -1.49 -2.97
C ALA A 88 11.64 -2.78 -3.51
N VAL A 89 12.42 -3.66 -4.11
CA VAL A 89 12.02 -5.02 -4.48
C VAL A 89 13.02 -6.01 -3.90
N SER A 90 12.56 -7.21 -3.56
CA SER A 90 13.46 -8.26 -3.08
C SER A 90 14.32 -8.81 -4.22
N ALA A 91 15.53 -9.27 -3.92
CA ALA A 91 16.48 -9.80 -4.91
C ALA A 91 15.92 -10.89 -5.86
N PRO A 92 15.01 -11.80 -5.43
CA PRO A 92 14.40 -12.77 -6.33
C PRO A 92 13.40 -12.20 -7.34
N ALA A 93 13.04 -10.92 -7.24
CA ALA A 93 12.09 -10.29 -8.15
C ALA A 93 12.66 -10.27 -9.58
N GLY A 94 12.05 -11.06 -10.46
CA GLY A 94 12.44 -11.11 -11.87
C GLY A 94 12.16 -9.78 -12.57
N VAL A 95 13.18 -9.24 -13.24
CA VAL A 95 13.06 -8.05 -14.09
C VAL A 95 13.10 -8.49 -15.55
N ARG A 96 12.24 -7.88 -16.37
CA ARG A 96 12.21 -8.04 -17.84
C ARG A 96 12.13 -6.66 -18.47
N LEU A 97 12.92 -6.44 -19.51
CA LEU A 97 12.76 -5.27 -20.35
C LEU A 97 11.53 -5.48 -21.21
N LEU A 98 10.63 -4.50 -21.27
CA LEU A 98 9.49 -4.58 -22.17
C LEU A 98 9.83 -3.89 -23.50
N ASP A 99 9.37 -4.46 -24.61
CA ASP A 99 9.43 -3.80 -25.91
C ASP A 99 8.47 -2.59 -25.99
N ALA A 100 8.51 -1.85 -27.09
CA ALA A 100 7.64 -0.69 -27.32
C ALA A 100 6.13 -1.02 -27.32
N LYS A 101 5.76 -2.30 -27.37
CA LYS A 101 4.38 -2.81 -27.30
C LYS A 101 4.05 -3.41 -25.93
N GLY A 102 4.96 -3.32 -24.95
CA GLY A 102 4.76 -3.82 -23.60
C GLY A 102 4.96 -5.34 -23.43
N ARG A 103 5.58 -6.02 -24.39
CA ARG A 103 5.85 -7.46 -24.32
C ARG A 103 7.23 -7.72 -23.69
N PRO A 104 7.38 -8.75 -22.84
CA PRO A 104 8.66 -9.08 -22.20
C PRO A 104 9.70 -9.66 -23.15
#